data_AF-A0A964PWA1-F1
#
_entry.id   AF-A0A964PWA1-F1
#
_cell.length_a   1.000
_cell.length_b   1.000
_cell.length_c   1.000
_cell.angle_alpha   90.00
_cell.angle_beta   90.00
_cell.angle_gamma   90.00
#
_symmetry.space_group_name_H-M   'P 1'
#
loop_
_entity.id
_entity.type
_entity.pdbx_description
1 polymer ?
#
loop_
_entity_poly.entity_id
_entity_poly.type
_entity_poly.pdbx_seq_one_letter_code
_entity_poly.pdbx_strand_id
1 'polypeptide(L)'
;MSFMRGRTGATPSDVLVFLATVSLAATLLYPAWSARGFRSRVASAAADVDGLAAAARSTLEFGGPWPSPAAPGEAPPELIGLSAEGGIFSRLDYTLGWTSWQVVDSVEAPPPPPAIAGDAPPDSVGPMLEPIVRTVGGIAVYSGDSALLAELSQRYAREVSFVLDSMWLLVLPERGDASVGSR
;
A
#
# COMPACT_ATOMS: atom_id res chain seq x y z
N MET A 1 50.52 52.56 14.77
CA MET A 1 49.10 52.24 14.50
C MET A 1 48.78 50.93 15.19
N SER A 2 48.21 51.00 16.40
CA SER A 2 47.88 49.82 17.21
C SER A 2 46.37 49.59 17.11
N PHE A 3 45.97 48.52 16.42
CA PHE A 3 44.57 48.08 16.38
C PHE A 3 44.24 47.40 17.72
N MET A 4 43.68 48.16 18.66
CA MET A 4 43.00 47.58 19.83
C MET A 4 41.77 46.79 19.35
N ARG A 5 41.95 45.49 19.11
CA ARG A 5 40.86 44.52 19.05
C ARG A 5 40.27 44.38 20.45
N GLY A 6 39.23 45.16 20.74
CA GLY A 6 38.35 44.92 21.88
C GLY A 6 37.70 43.55 21.71
N ARG A 7 38.18 42.55 22.44
CA ARG A 7 37.44 41.30 22.66
C ARG A 7 36.28 41.63 23.59
N THR A 8 35.13 42.01 23.02
CA THR A 8 33.85 41.95 23.74
C THR A 8 33.55 40.47 23.98
N GLY A 9 33.82 39.99 25.19
CA GLY A 9 33.42 38.65 25.60
C GLY A 9 31.90 38.55 25.56
N ALA A 10 31.38 37.42 25.07
CA ALA A 10 29.94 37.18 25.05
C ALA A 10 29.38 37.33 26.47
N THR A 11 28.41 38.23 26.63
CA THR A 11 27.75 38.40 27.92
C THR A 11 26.77 37.24 28.14
N PRO A 12 26.46 36.88 29.39
CA PRO A 12 25.43 35.87 29.68
C PRO A 12 24.08 36.20 29.00
N SER A 13 23.75 37.49 28.85
CA SER A 13 22.57 37.95 28.10
C SER A 13 22.64 37.61 26.62
N ASP A 14 23.80 37.75 25.97
CA ASP A 14 23.95 37.42 24.54
C ASP A 14 23.72 35.93 24.30
N VAL A 15 24.16 35.08 25.23
CA VAL A 15 23.93 33.63 25.19
C VAL A 15 22.44 33.31 25.32
N LEU A 16 21.72 33.96 26.23
CA LEU A 16 20.28 33.75 26.40
C LEU A 16 19.47 34.20 25.18
N VAL A 17 19.81 35.37 24.60
CA VAL A 17 19.16 35.87 23.38
C VAL A 17 19.44 34.93 22.21
N PHE A 18 20.67 34.44 22.07
CA PHE A 18 21.03 33.46 21.06
C PHE A 18 20.23 32.16 21.21
N LEU A 19 20.19 31.58 22.41
CA LEU A 19 19.42 30.36 22.68
C LEU A 19 17.93 30.55 22.39
N ALA A 20 17.34 31.65 22.82
CA ALA A 20 15.93 31.96 22.53
C ALA A 20 15.67 32.08 21.02
N THR A 21 16.59 32.71 20.29
CA THR A 21 16.49 32.84 18.82
C THR A 21 16.58 31.49 18.14
N VAL A 22 17.52 30.64 18.55
CA VAL A 22 17.68 29.27 18.01
C VAL A 22 16.45 28.41 18.33
N SER A 23 15.93 28.47 19.56
CA SER A 23 14.72 27.75 19.95
C SER A 23 13.49 28.20 19.16
N LEU A 24 13.33 29.51 18.94
CA LEU A 24 12.25 30.05 18.13
C LEU A 24 12.39 29.60 16.67
N ALA A 25 13.59 29.71 16.09
CA ALA A 25 13.85 29.25 14.73
C ALA A 25 13.57 27.75 14.57
N ALA A 26 14.02 26.91 15.52
CA ALA A 26 13.74 25.48 15.52
C ALA A 26 12.23 25.19 15.60
N THR A 27 11.49 25.92 16.43
CA THR A 27 10.03 25.76 16.58
C THR A 27 9.28 26.08 15.28
N LEU A 28 9.74 27.11 14.55
CA LEU A 28 9.14 27.51 13.27
C LEU A 28 9.53 26.57 12.10
N LEU A 29 10.75 26.03 12.13
CA LEU A 29 11.27 25.17 11.05
C LEU A 29 10.89 23.70 11.20
N TYR A 30 10.72 23.21 12.44
CA TYR A 30 10.45 21.80 12.73
C TYR A 30 9.22 21.24 11.98
N PRO A 31 8.05 21.92 11.93
CA PRO A 31 6.88 21.40 11.21
C PRO A 31 7.12 21.25 9.70
N ALA A 32 7.87 22.18 9.09
CA ALA A 32 8.16 22.12 7.67
C ALA A 32 9.12 20.96 7.34
N TRP A 33 10.12 20.74 8.20
CA TRP A 33 11.05 19.63 8.05
C TRP A 33 10.39 18.28 8.30
N SER A 34 9.54 18.16 9.32
CA SER A 34 8.79 16.93 9.58
C SER A 34 7.84 16.61 8.44
N ALA A 35 7.11 17.60 7.93
CA ALA A 35 6.22 17.42 6.78
C ALA A 35 6.97 17.04 5.49
N ARG A 36 8.19 17.55 5.29
CA ARG A 36 9.03 17.14 4.16
C ARG A 36 9.54 15.71 4.31
N GLY A 37 10.04 15.35 5.50
CA GLY A 37 10.47 14.00 5.81
C GLY A 37 9.35 12.98 5.61
N PHE A 38 8.17 13.28 6.17
CA PHE A 38 6.97 12.46 6.02
C PHE A 38 6.57 12.26 4.55
N ARG A 39 6.50 13.33 3.75
CA ARG A 39 6.20 13.23 2.31
C ARG A 39 7.21 12.37 1.56
N SER A 40 8.49 12.47 1.91
CA SER A 40 9.53 11.61 1.33
C SER A 40 9.27 10.14 1.66
N ARG A 41 8.90 9.82 2.91
CA ARG A 41 8.58 8.44 3.31
C ARG A 41 7.37 7.89 2.57
N VAL A 42 6.29 8.68 2.48
CA VAL A 42 5.08 8.31 1.72
C VAL A 42 5.42 8.06 0.26
N ALA A 43 6.24 8.92 -0.36
CA ALA A 43 6.66 8.76 -1.74
C ALA A 43 7.50 7.49 -1.95
N SER A 44 8.41 7.17 -1.03
CA SER A 44 9.19 5.93 -1.08
C SER A 44 8.30 4.70 -0.92
N ALA A 45 7.40 4.67 0.07
CA ALA A 45 6.47 3.56 0.25
C ALA A 45 5.57 3.33 -0.96
N ALA A 46 5.04 4.41 -1.55
CA ALA A 46 4.25 4.32 -2.77
C ALA A 46 5.08 3.81 -3.96
N ALA A 47 6.33 4.27 -4.12
CA ALA A 47 7.20 3.80 -5.18
C ALA A 47 7.52 2.30 -5.06
N ASP A 48 7.75 1.82 -3.84
CA ASP A 48 7.99 0.40 -3.59
C ASP A 48 6.74 -0.45 -3.86
N VAL A 49 5.55 0.02 -3.44
CA VAL A 49 4.26 -0.61 -3.75
C VAL A 49 4.00 -0.66 -5.26
N ASP A 50 4.20 0.46 -5.96
CA ASP A 50 4.02 0.56 -7.41
C ASP A 50 5.00 -0.37 -8.16
N GLY A 51 6.25 -0.42 -7.70
CA GLY A 51 7.28 -1.31 -8.24
C GLY A 51 6.92 -2.79 -8.05
N LEU A 52 6.43 -3.15 -6.87
CA LEU A 52 5.98 -4.50 -6.57
C LEU A 52 4.74 -4.89 -7.39
N ALA A 53 3.77 -3.99 -7.50
CA ALA A 53 2.58 -4.19 -8.31
C ALA A 53 2.94 -4.37 -9.79
N ALA A 54 3.88 -3.58 -10.31
CA ALA A 54 4.37 -3.72 -11.67
C ALA A 54 5.07 -5.07 -11.89
N ALA A 55 5.93 -5.49 -10.97
CA ALA A 55 6.62 -6.77 -11.03
C ALA A 55 5.62 -7.95 -11.02
N ALA A 56 4.65 -7.94 -10.10
CA ALA A 56 3.61 -8.98 -10.02
C ALA A 56 2.67 -8.98 -11.23
N ARG A 57 2.40 -7.81 -11.83
CA ARG A 57 1.66 -7.75 -13.10
C ARG A 57 2.48 -8.34 -14.23
N SER A 58 3.78 -8.06 -14.31
CA SER A 58 4.62 -8.61 -15.37
C SER A 58 4.67 -10.15 -15.35
N THR A 59 4.64 -10.80 -14.19
CA THR A 59 4.58 -12.27 -14.12
C THR A 59 3.32 -12.82 -14.78
N LEU A 60 2.17 -12.13 -14.63
CA LEU A 60 0.94 -12.47 -15.34
C LEU A 60 1.04 -12.19 -16.84
N GLU A 61 1.70 -11.10 -17.25
CA GLU A 61 1.86 -10.77 -18.67
C GLU A 61 2.63 -11.85 -19.45
N PHE A 62 3.56 -12.53 -18.79
CA PHE A 62 4.30 -13.67 -19.36
C PHE A 62 3.55 -15.01 -19.27
N GLY A 63 2.26 -14.99 -18.89
CA GLY A 63 1.44 -16.20 -18.75
C GLY A 63 1.73 -17.02 -17.50
N GLY A 64 2.49 -16.47 -16.55
CA GLY A 64 2.70 -17.07 -15.24
C GLY A 64 1.50 -16.90 -14.32
N PRO A 65 1.35 -17.74 -13.28
CA PRO A 65 0.39 -17.49 -12.22
C PRO A 65 0.79 -16.26 -11.39
N TRP A 66 -0.10 -15.82 -10.50
CA TRP A 66 0.30 -14.88 -9.45
C TRP A 66 1.49 -15.44 -8.64
N PRO A 67 2.43 -14.58 -8.19
CA PRO A 67 3.53 -15.01 -7.35
C PRO A 67 3.06 -15.70 -6.06
N SER A 68 3.87 -16.63 -5.58
CA SER A 68 3.60 -17.35 -4.34
C SER A 68 3.61 -16.39 -3.14
N PRO A 69 2.73 -16.57 -2.14
CA PRO A 69 2.76 -15.74 -0.94
C PRO A 69 4.09 -15.89 -0.20
N ALA A 70 4.58 -14.78 0.36
CA ALA A 70 5.83 -14.74 1.12
C ALA A 70 5.60 -14.13 2.50
N ALA A 71 6.50 -14.41 3.44
CA ALA A 71 6.44 -13.79 4.75
C ALA A 71 6.66 -12.26 4.64
N PRO A 72 6.12 -11.45 5.57
CA PRO A 72 6.41 -10.02 5.61
C PRO A 72 7.93 -9.76 5.62
N GLY A 73 8.39 -8.91 4.71
CA GLY A 73 9.81 -8.57 4.56
C GLY A 73 10.58 -9.50 3.62
N GLU A 74 9.95 -10.57 3.11
CA GLU A 74 10.52 -11.47 2.13
C GLU A 74 9.90 -11.26 0.75
N ALA A 75 10.75 -11.21 -0.27
CA ALA A 75 10.31 -11.19 -1.66
C ALA A 75 9.99 -12.62 -2.12
N PRO A 76 8.84 -12.84 -2.78
CA PRO A 76 8.60 -14.08 -3.51
C PRO A 76 9.73 -14.33 -4.51
N PRO A 77 10.21 -15.59 -4.65
CA PRO A 77 11.28 -15.94 -5.59
C PRO A 77 11.03 -15.43 -7.01
N GLU A 78 9.77 -15.41 -7.43
CA GLU A 78 9.31 -14.95 -8.73
C GLU A 78 9.48 -13.44 -8.94
N LEU A 79 9.60 -12.66 -7.85
CA LEU A 79 9.69 -11.19 -7.87
C LEU A 79 11.10 -10.64 -7.61
N ILE A 80 12.03 -11.46 -7.10
CA ILE A 80 13.40 -11.03 -6.73
C ILE A 80 14.11 -10.33 -7.90
N GLY A 81 13.99 -10.86 -9.12
CA GLY A 81 14.64 -10.31 -10.32
C GLY A 81 13.88 -9.18 -11.03
N LEU A 82 12.63 -8.93 -10.63
CA LEU A 82 11.73 -7.97 -11.28
C LEU A 82 11.50 -6.71 -10.44
N SER A 83 11.81 -6.76 -9.15
CA SER A 83 11.72 -5.61 -8.24
C SER A 83 12.91 -4.66 -8.39
N ALA A 84 12.67 -3.35 -8.27
CA ALA A 84 13.68 -2.31 -8.47
C ALA A 84 14.88 -2.39 -7.50
N GLU A 85 14.70 -3.05 -6.35
CA GLU A 85 15.73 -3.12 -5.30
C GLU A 85 16.09 -4.56 -4.90
N GLY A 86 15.95 -5.52 -5.83
CA GLY A 86 16.49 -6.86 -5.64
C GLY A 86 15.85 -7.65 -4.48
N GLY A 87 14.58 -7.39 -4.18
CA GLY A 87 13.84 -8.14 -3.18
C GLY A 87 13.95 -7.62 -1.74
N ILE A 88 14.40 -6.38 -1.52
CA ILE A 88 14.37 -5.78 -0.18
C ILE A 88 12.96 -5.31 0.14
N PHE A 89 12.27 -6.04 1.01
CA PHE A 89 10.89 -5.75 1.43
C PHE A 89 10.84 -5.17 2.85
N SER A 90 11.99 -4.88 3.47
CA SER A 90 12.04 -4.28 4.80
C SER A 90 12.77 -2.95 4.77
N ARG A 91 12.09 -1.90 5.23
CA ARG A 91 12.63 -0.55 5.42
C ARG A 91 12.70 -0.22 6.90
N LEU A 92 13.36 0.89 7.22
CA LEU A 92 13.44 1.37 8.61
C LEU A 92 12.06 1.62 9.23
N ASP A 93 11.10 2.10 8.42
CA ASP A 93 9.82 2.63 8.91
C ASP A 93 8.60 1.76 8.52
N TYR A 94 8.78 0.78 7.63
CA TYR A 94 7.72 -0.12 7.19
C TYR A 94 8.28 -1.41 6.58
N THR A 95 7.43 -2.43 6.51
CA THR A 95 7.73 -3.71 5.88
C THR A 95 6.67 -4.02 4.82
N LEU A 96 7.10 -4.48 3.66
CA LEU A 96 6.26 -4.92 2.56
C LEU A 96 6.02 -6.42 2.66
N GLY A 97 4.85 -6.86 2.25
CA GLY A 97 4.52 -8.26 2.08
C GLY A 97 3.80 -8.48 0.76
N TRP A 98 4.03 -9.65 0.16
CA TRP A 98 3.24 -10.15 -0.94
C TRP A 98 2.38 -11.32 -0.48
N THR A 99 1.14 -11.35 -0.94
CA THR A 99 0.20 -12.42 -0.66
C THR A 99 -0.72 -12.64 -1.85
N SER A 100 -1.35 -13.81 -1.91
CA SER A 100 -2.35 -14.13 -2.92
C SER A 100 -3.46 -14.93 -2.28
N TRP A 101 -4.68 -14.74 -2.78
CA TRP A 101 -5.87 -15.42 -2.27
C TRP A 101 -6.71 -15.96 -3.40
N GLN A 102 -7.44 -17.03 -3.10
CA GLN A 102 -8.50 -17.51 -3.96
C GLN A 102 -9.81 -16.81 -3.58
N VAL A 103 -10.44 -16.17 -4.55
CA VAL A 103 -11.75 -15.54 -4.44
C VAL A 103 -12.75 -16.42 -5.16
N VAL A 104 -13.86 -16.70 -4.50
CA VAL A 104 -14.96 -17.46 -5.08
C VAL A 104 -16.05 -16.48 -5.51
N ASP A 105 -16.21 -16.29 -6.81
CA ASP A 105 -17.31 -15.51 -7.35
C ASP A 105 -18.58 -16.36 -7.36
N SER A 106 -19.62 -15.86 -6.71
CA SER A 106 -20.94 -16.44 -6.80
C SER A 106 -21.54 -16.09 -8.16
N VAL A 107 -21.79 -17.10 -8.99
CA VAL A 107 -22.54 -16.92 -10.23
C VAL A 107 -24.00 -16.72 -9.85
N GLU A 108 -24.56 -15.56 -10.15
CA GLU A 108 -25.98 -15.31 -9.94
C GLU A 108 -26.78 -16.31 -10.76
N ALA A 109 -27.69 -17.03 -10.10
CA ALA A 109 -28.52 -18.02 -10.78
C ALA A 109 -29.36 -17.32 -11.86
N PRO A 110 -29.45 -17.87 -13.08
CA PRO A 110 -30.36 -17.33 -14.07
C PRO A 110 -31.77 -17.30 -13.47
N PRO A 111 -32.56 -16.24 -13.76
CA PRO A 111 -33.91 -16.14 -13.22
C PRO A 111 -34.67 -17.41 -13.59
N PRO A 112 -35.44 -17.99 -12.64
CA PRO A 112 -36.17 -19.21 -12.92
C PRO A 112 -37.06 -19.00 -14.15
N PRO A 113 -37.12 -19.96 -15.08
CA PRO A 113 -38.05 -19.87 -16.19
C PRO A 113 -39.47 -19.64 -15.65
N PRO A 114 -40.32 -18.86 -16.37
CA PRO A 114 -41.68 -18.61 -15.93
C PRO A 114 -42.37 -19.95 -15.64
N ALA A 115 -42.92 -20.08 -14.44
CA ALA A 115 -43.52 -21.33 -13.98
C ALA A 115 -44.63 -21.75 -14.95
N ILE A 116 -44.39 -22.81 -15.72
CA ILE A 116 -45.45 -23.47 -16.47
C ILE A 116 -46.25 -24.26 -15.43
N ALA A 117 -47.50 -23.86 -15.20
CA ALA A 117 -48.38 -24.53 -14.26
C ALA A 117 -48.59 -25.99 -14.70
N GLY A 118 -47.91 -26.93 -14.03
CA GLY A 118 -48.31 -28.34 -14.04
C GLY A 118 -47.25 -29.43 -14.16
N ASP A 119 -45.97 -29.16 -14.44
CA ASP A 119 -45.06 -30.23 -14.90
C ASP A 119 -43.67 -30.32 -14.23
N ALA A 120 -43.37 -29.51 -13.23
CA ALA A 120 -42.13 -29.65 -12.46
C ALA A 120 -42.41 -30.43 -11.15
N PRO A 121 -41.75 -31.58 -10.91
CA PRO A 121 -41.75 -32.23 -9.61
C PRO A 121 -41.30 -31.24 -8.52
N PRO A 122 -41.91 -31.27 -7.31
CA PRO A 122 -41.56 -30.35 -6.22
C PRO A 122 -40.08 -30.42 -5.77
N ASP A 123 -39.35 -31.46 -6.19
CA ASP A 123 -37.96 -31.73 -5.79
C ASP A 123 -36.92 -31.48 -6.90
N SER A 124 -37.27 -30.78 -7.99
CA SER A 124 -36.28 -30.39 -9.00
C SER A 124 -35.36 -29.29 -8.47
N VAL A 125 -34.26 -29.70 -7.85
CA VAL A 125 -33.12 -28.81 -7.57
C VAL A 125 -32.61 -28.28 -8.91
N GLY A 126 -32.59 -26.96 -9.08
CA GLY A 126 -32.04 -26.34 -10.29
C GLY A 126 -30.59 -26.76 -10.52
N PRO A 127 -30.07 -26.58 -11.75
CA PRO A 127 -28.67 -26.89 -12.04
C PRO A 127 -27.75 -26.16 -11.06
N MET A 128 -26.91 -26.91 -10.36
CA MET A 128 -25.90 -26.35 -9.45
C MET A 128 -24.86 -25.64 -10.31
N LEU A 129 -24.79 -24.31 -10.20
CA LEU A 129 -23.77 -23.54 -10.88
C LEU A 129 -22.41 -23.80 -10.22
N GLU A 130 -21.40 -24.12 -11.02
CA GLU A 130 -20.04 -24.27 -10.52
C GLU A 130 -19.50 -22.89 -10.10
N PRO A 131 -18.96 -22.76 -8.88
CA PRO A 131 -18.35 -21.51 -8.44
C PRO A 131 -17.13 -21.18 -9.31
N ILE A 132 -17.00 -19.92 -9.71
CA ILE A 132 -15.81 -19.45 -10.42
C ILE A 132 -14.77 -19.08 -9.37
N VAL A 133 -13.68 -19.85 -9.30
CA VAL A 133 -12.56 -19.57 -8.42
C VAL A 133 -11.51 -18.77 -9.17
N ARG A 134 -11.23 -17.55 -8.71
CA ARG A 134 -10.20 -16.66 -9.24
C ARG A 134 -9.07 -16.48 -8.24
N THR A 135 -7.88 -16.15 -8.70
CA THR A 135 -6.78 -15.80 -7.80
C THR A 135 -6.50 -14.32 -7.88
N VAL A 136 -6.43 -13.65 -6.74
CA VAL A 136 -6.10 -12.22 -6.66
C VAL A 136 -4.79 -12.01 -5.91
N GLY A 137 -4.01 -11.05 -6.37
CA GLY A 137 -2.75 -10.65 -5.73
C GLY A 137 -2.99 -9.61 -4.64
N GLY A 138 -2.05 -9.50 -3.72
CA GLY A 138 -2.12 -8.58 -2.59
C GLY A 138 -0.77 -8.04 -2.19
N ILE A 139 -0.71 -6.72 -1.98
CA ILE A 139 0.44 -6.05 -1.40
C ILE A 139 0.06 -5.56 -0.01
N ALA A 140 0.82 -5.97 1.00
CA ALA A 140 0.67 -5.51 2.37
C ALA A 140 1.80 -4.55 2.73
N VAL A 141 1.47 -3.44 3.41
CA VAL A 141 2.42 -2.52 4.02
C VAL A 141 2.16 -2.52 5.52
N TYR A 142 3.12 -3.03 6.29
CA TYR A 142 3.11 -3.04 7.74
C TYR A 142 3.88 -1.82 8.26
N SER A 143 3.25 -0.98 9.08
CA SER A 143 3.93 0.16 9.70
C SER A 143 3.31 0.50 11.06
N GLY A 144 4.16 0.94 11.99
CA GLY A 144 3.72 1.56 13.25
C GLY A 144 3.29 3.03 13.08
N ASP A 145 3.52 3.64 11.91
CA ASP A 145 3.12 5.01 11.60
C ASP A 145 1.72 5.01 10.95
N SER A 146 0.68 5.26 11.74
CA SER A 146 -0.70 5.29 11.23
C SER A 146 -0.93 6.40 10.19
N ALA A 147 -0.15 7.48 10.21
CA ALA A 147 -0.26 8.54 9.22
C ALA A 147 0.24 8.07 7.85
N LEU A 148 1.29 7.26 7.82
CA LEU A 148 1.78 6.63 6.58
C LEU A 148 0.69 5.74 5.97
N LEU A 149 0.06 4.88 6.78
CA LEU A 149 -1.00 3.98 6.29
C LEU A 149 -2.22 4.75 5.78
N ALA A 150 -2.61 5.84 6.46
CA ALA A 150 -3.71 6.69 6.04
C ALA A 150 -3.44 7.38 4.69
N GLU A 151 -2.22 7.90 4.49
CA GLU A 151 -1.81 8.51 3.22
C GLU A 151 -1.77 7.50 2.07
N LEU A 152 -1.30 6.27 2.31
CA LEU A 152 -1.36 5.20 1.32
C LEU A 152 -2.82 4.88 0.96
N SER A 153 -3.70 4.73 1.95
CA SER A 153 -5.13 4.52 1.70
C SER A 153 -5.76 5.65 0.89
N GLN A 154 -5.43 6.91 1.19
CA GLN A 154 -5.93 8.06 0.43
C GLN A 154 -5.40 8.07 -1.01
N ARG A 155 -4.13 7.73 -1.19
CA ARG A 155 -3.47 7.70 -2.50
C ARG A 155 -4.06 6.64 -3.42
N TYR A 156 -4.34 5.46 -2.90
CA TYR A 156 -4.91 4.33 -3.63
C TYR A 156 -6.43 4.19 -3.45
N ALA A 157 -7.13 5.29 -3.11
CA ALA A 157 -8.57 5.27 -2.85
C ALA A 157 -9.44 4.83 -4.05
N ARG A 158 -8.87 4.81 -5.26
CA ARG A 158 -9.55 4.30 -6.47
C ARG A 158 -9.39 2.80 -6.67
N GLU A 159 -8.49 2.18 -5.92
CA GLU A 159 -8.19 0.76 -5.96
C GLU A 159 -8.81 0.09 -4.73
N VAL A 160 -9.01 -1.22 -4.80
CA VAL A 160 -9.53 -1.99 -3.65
C VAL A 160 -8.41 -2.07 -2.62
N SER A 161 -8.44 -1.14 -1.66
CA SER A 161 -7.47 -1.08 -0.57
C SER A 161 -8.15 -0.79 0.77
N PHE A 162 -7.57 -1.30 1.85
CA PHE A 162 -8.10 -1.10 3.20
C PHE A 162 -6.99 -1.16 4.25
N VAL A 163 -7.27 -0.59 5.42
CA VAL A 163 -6.38 -0.60 6.59
C VAL A 163 -6.95 -1.55 7.63
N LEU A 164 -6.10 -2.42 8.16
CA LEU A 164 -6.39 -3.32 9.27
C LEU A 164 -5.27 -3.17 10.31
N ASP A 165 -5.60 -2.63 11.48
CA ASP A 165 -4.66 -2.37 12.58
C ASP A 165 -3.41 -1.59 12.13
N SER A 166 -2.26 -2.27 12.03
CA SER A 166 -0.96 -1.72 11.63
C SER A 166 -0.56 -2.13 10.21
N MET A 167 -1.53 -2.52 9.39
CA MET A 167 -1.34 -3.00 8.03
C MET A 167 -2.27 -2.26 7.07
N TRP A 168 -1.72 -1.80 5.95
CA TRP A 168 -2.50 -1.39 4.79
C TRP A 168 -2.35 -2.46 3.70
N LEU A 169 -3.46 -2.79 3.04
CA LEU A 169 -3.50 -3.81 2.00
C LEU A 169 -4.03 -3.24 0.69
N LEU A 170 -3.34 -3.52 -0.41
CA LEU A 170 -3.78 -3.27 -1.79
C LEU A 170 -4.09 -4.60 -2.48
N VAL A 171 -5.30 -4.73 -3.00
CA VAL A 171 -5.74 -5.90 -3.78
C VAL A 171 -5.55 -5.65 -5.27
N LEU A 172 -4.88 -6.56 -5.95
CA LEU A 172 -4.63 -6.54 -7.38
C LEU A 172 -5.56 -7.54 -8.08
N PRO A 173 -6.54 -7.08 -8.88
CA PRO A 173 -7.46 -7.97 -9.57
C PRO A 173 -6.76 -8.76 -10.68
N GLU A 174 -7.25 -9.98 -10.94
CA GLU A 174 -6.82 -10.78 -12.08
C GLU A 174 -7.18 -10.06 -13.39
N ARG A 175 -6.30 -10.15 -14.40
CA ARG A 175 -6.41 -9.40 -15.65
C ARG A 175 -7.70 -9.82 -16.39
N GLY A 176 -8.78 -9.04 -16.24
CA GLY A 176 -10.06 -9.33 -16.90
C GLY A 176 -11.21 -8.42 -16.47
N ASP A 177 -11.20 -7.91 -15.24
CA ASP A 177 -12.34 -7.14 -14.70
C ASP A 177 -12.13 -5.64 -14.76
N ALA A 178 -11.70 -5.11 -15.91
CA ALA A 178 -11.90 -3.71 -16.21
C ALA A 178 -13.41 -3.46 -16.31
N SER A 179 -14.04 -3.17 -15.17
CA SER A 179 -15.38 -2.58 -15.05
C SER A 179 -16.53 -3.38 -15.67
N VAL A 180 -16.95 -4.48 -15.04
CA VAL A 180 -18.39 -4.84 -15.04
C VAL A 180 -19.03 -4.08 -13.87
N GLY A 181 -19.27 -2.78 -14.02
CA GLY A 181 -19.99 -2.02 -12.99
C GLY A 181 -19.56 -0.58 -12.73
N SER A 182 -19.33 0.23 -13.76
CA SER A 182 -19.74 1.64 -13.66
C SER A 182 -21.17 1.75 -14.20
N ARG A 183 -22.16 1.53 -13.35
CA ARG A 183 -23.56 1.92 -13.57
C ARG A 183 -23.99 2.83 -12.43
#